data_AF-A0AAF0PL83-F1
#
_entry.id   AF-A0AAF0PL83-F1
#
_cell.length_a   1.000
_cell.length_b   1.000
_cell.length_c   1.000
_cell.angle_alpha   90.00
_cell.angle_beta   90.00
_cell.angle_gamma   90.00
#
_symmetry.space_group_name_H-M   'P 1'
#
loop_
_entity.id
_entity.type
_entity.pdbx_description
1 polymer ?
#
loop_
_entity_poly.entity_id
_entity_poly.type
_entity_poly.pdbx_seq_one_letter_code
_entity_poly.pdbx_strand_id
1 'polypeptide(L)'
;MLIFGRILFGIGVGFGNETVPLFLTEVAPIQHRGAVNIMFQLFVTIGIFIANLVNYGTSMKHPNGWRMSLGFAAIPAVILFIGSFVITDTPTSLVERGNEEQGKSTLMKIRGVSDVEAEYKEIMAACEQAKQVKQHSLKNLLKPASIPPLVIGVLLQIFQQFTGINAIMFYAPVLFQTMGFKANASLLSSIITGIVNVGSTFVSIYLVDKVGRRKLLLQACCQMLISQLAIGAILVTSLSETGTLNRTLAAVVVLLVCTYVMSFAWSWGPLGWLIPSETFPLETRTTGFAFAVSTNMLFTSIIAQLFLTMLCTMKAYIFFFFSGWIVVMGLFVYFFLPETKGVPIDSMVERVWMQHPIWKRLF
;
A
#
# COMPACT_ATOMS: atom_id res chain seq x y z
N MET A 1 29.44 7.54 0.80
CA MET A 1 28.95 6.14 0.84
C MET A 1 27.48 6.01 1.25
N LEU A 2 27.01 6.65 2.34
CA LEU A 2 25.60 6.52 2.79
C LEU A 2 24.55 7.03 1.78
N ILE A 3 24.81 8.15 1.11
CA ILE A 3 23.90 8.70 0.09
C ILE A 3 23.77 7.73 -1.08
N PHE A 4 24.90 7.23 -1.60
CA PHE A 4 24.92 6.25 -2.68
C PHE A 4 24.20 4.95 -2.29
N GLY A 5 24.43 4.44 -1.08
CA GLY A 5 23.71 3.28 -0.55
C GLY A 5 22.19 3.51 -0.45
N ARG A 6 21.76 4.71 -0.08
CA ARG A 6 20.32 5.07 -0.08
C ARG A 6 19.73 5.14 -1.48
N ILE A 7 20.47 5.63 -2.47
CA ILE A 7 20.02 5.66 -3.86
C ILE A 7 19.82 4.23 -4.36
N LEU A 8 20.80 3.34 -4.15
CA LEU A 8 20.68 1.92 -4.53
C LEU A 8 19.52 1.22 -3.80
N PHE A 9 19.35 1.49 -2.51
CA PHE A 9 18.22 0.96 -1.74
C PHE A 9 16.88 1.43 -2.30
N GLY A 10 16.77 2.72 -2.65
CA GLY A 10 15.56 3.28 -3.27
C GLY A 10 15.22 2.65 -4.61
N ILE A 11 16.23 2.37 -5.45
CA ILE A 11 16.04 1.64 -6.71
C ILE A 11 15.47 0.25 -6.44
N GLY A 12 16.03 -0.50 -5.48
CA GLY A 12 15.53 -1.82 -5.09
C GLY A 12 14.09 -1.80 -4.59
N VAL A 13 13.73 -0.82 -3.74
CA VAL A 13 12.36 -0.63 -3.26
C VAL A 13 11.40 -0.31 -4.40
N GLY A 14 11.82 0.51 -5.38
CA GLY A 14 11.03 0.83 -6.57
C GLY A 14 10.68 -0.42 -7.37
N PHE A 15 11.69 -1.21 -7.77
CA PHE A 15 11.47 -2.46 -8.50
C PHE A 15 10.65 -3.47 -7.70
N GLY A 16 10.90 -3.61 -6.40
CA GLY A 16 10.14 -4.51 -5.54
C GLY A 16 8.66 -4.13 -5.43
N ASN A 17 8.37 -2.86 -5.21
CA ASN A 17 7.00 -2.36 -5.09
C ASN A 17 6.22 -2.43 -6.41
N GLU A 18 6.89 -2.36 -7.56
CA GLU A 18 6.27 -2.51 -8.86
C GLU A 18 6.02 -4.00 -9.20
N THR A 19 7.04 -4.84 -9.07
CA THR A 19 7.00 -6.22 -9.59
C THR A 19 6.25 -7.19 -8.67
N VAL A 20 6.37 -7.07 -7.35
CA VAL A 20 5.81 -8.06 -6.42
C VAL A 20 4.28 -8.07 -6.41
N PRO A 21 3.57 -6.92 -6.32
CA PRO A 21 2.11 -6.92 -6.36
C PRO A 21 1.56 -7.43 -7.69
N LEU A 22 2.22 -7.11 -8.81
CA LEU A 22 1.86 -7.60 -10.14
C LEU A 22 2.02 -9.11 -10.22
N PHE A 23 3.17 -9.63 -9.79
CA PHE A 23 3.45 -11.06 -9.74
C PHE A 23 2.40 -11.82 -8.91
N LEU A 24 2.08 -11.32 -7.71
CA LEU A 24 1.09 -11.94 -6.84
C LEU A 24 -0.31 -11.94 -7.46
N THR A 25 -0.71 -10.86 -8.14
CA THR A 25 -2.02 -10.77 -8.80
C THR A 25 -2.16 -11.75 -9.98
N GLU A 26 -1.08 -12.00 -10.72
CA GLU A 26 -1.07 -12.92 -11.87
C GLU A 26 -0.99 -14.39 -11.45
N VAL A 27 -0.29 -14.69 -10.35
CA VAL A 27 -0.17 -16.06 -9.82
C VAL A 27 -1.40 -16.46 -9.01
N ALA A 28 -2.06 -15.51 -8.33
CA ALA A 28 -3.15 -15.82 -7.43
C ALA A 28 -4.41 -16.32 -8.16
N PRO A 29 -5.15 -17.30 -7.59
CA PRO A 29 -6.44 -17.70 -8.11
C PRO A 29 -7.46 -16.57 -7.93
N ILE A 30 -8.40 -16.43 -8.88
CA ILE A 30 -9.37 -15.33 -8.92
C ILE A 30 -10.12 -15.16 -7.59
N GLN A 31 -10.43 -16.26 -6.90
CA GLN A 31 -11.19 -16.28 -5.64
C GLN A 31 -10.43 -15.73 -4.43
N HIS A 32 -9.09 -15.82 -4.43
CA HIS A 32 -8.23 -15.42 -3.30
C HIS A 32 -7.18 -14.37 -3.69
N ARG A 33 -7.35 -13.73 -4.85
CA ARG A 33 -6.44 -12.71 -5.36
C ARG A 33 -6.21 -11.57 -4.36
N GLY A 34 -7.30 -11.12 -3.73
CA GLY A 34 -7.24 -10.09 -2.69
C GLY A 34 -6.34 -10.52 -1.54
N ALA A 35 -6.64 -11.67 -0.94
CA ALA A 35 -5.87 -12.23 0.17
C ALA A 35 -4.37 -12.40 -0.15
N VAL A 36 -4.02 -12.95 -1.32
CA VAL A 36 -2.63 -13.21 -1.72
C VAL A 36 -1.87 -11.91 -1.96
N ASN A 37 -2.46 -10.94 -2.65
CA ASN A 37 -1.79 -9.65 -2.89
C ASN A 37 -1.58 -8.87 -1.58
N ILE A 38 -2.53 -8.91 -0.64
CA ILE A 38 -2.37 -8.26 0.67
C ILE A 38 -1.22 -8.88 1.48
N MET A 39 -0.78 -10.12 1.20
CA MET A 39 0.42 -10.67 1.84
C MET A 39 1.65 -9.79 1.60
N PHE A 40 1.76 -9.11 0.45
CA PHE A 40 2.81 -8.13 0.21
C PHE A 40 2.79 -7.02 1.28
N GLN A 41 1.62 -6.42 1.52
CA GLN A 41 1.46 -5.40 2.55
C GLN A 41 1.75 -5.97 3.95
N LEU A 42 1.37 -7.22 4.23
CA LEU A 42 1.71 -7.89 5.49
C LEU A 42 3.22 -7.99 5.71
N PHE A 43 3.98 -8.38 4.68
CA PHE A 43 5.44 -8.41 4.77
C PHE A 43 6.05 -7.02 4.94
N VAL A 44 5.47 -5.99 4.33
CA VAL A 44 5.87 -4.58 4.58
C VAL A 44 5.65 -4.21 6.05
N THR A 45 4.50 -4.52 6.64
CA THR A 45 4.22 -4.19 8.05
C THR A 45 5.07 -4.99 9.03
N ILE A 46 5.32 -6.29 8.74
CA ILE A 46 6.28 -7.13 9.49
C ILE A 46 7.69 -6.53 9.39
N GLY A 47 8.10 -6.08 8.21
CA GLY A 47 9.40 -5.42 8.00
C GLY A 47 9.57 -4.17 8.85
N ILE A 48 8.55 -3.30 8.89
CA ILE A 48 8.53 -2.11 9.76
C ILE A 48 8.63 -2.51 11.24
N PHE A 49 7.91 -3.56 11.65
CA PHE A 49 7.94 -4.05 13.02
C PHE A 49 9.32 -4.60 13.42
N ILE A 50 9.92 -5.46 12.59
CA ILE A 50 11.26 -6.00 12.82
C ILE A 50 12.31 -4.88 12.84
N ALA A 51 12.20 -3.91 11.93
CA ALA A 51 13.11 -2.75 11.92
C ALA A 51 13.06 -1.98 13.25
N ASN A 52 11.87 -1.77 13.81
CA ASN A 52 11.71 -1.12 15.12
C ASN A 52 12.30 -1.95 16.27
N LEU A 53 12.15 -3.28 16.24
CA LEU A 53 12.78 -4.17 17.22
C LEU A 53 14.31 -4.15 17.13
N VAL A 54 14.85 -4.21 15.92
CA VAL A 54 16.31 -4.11 15.67
C VAL A 54 16.83 -2.75 16.14
N ASN A 55 16.11 -1.66 15.87
CA ASN A 55 16.47 -0.33 16.36
C ASN A 55 16.46 -0.26 17.89
N TYR A 56 15.47 -0.87 18.55
CA TYR A 56 15.43 -0.95 20.00
C TYR A 56 16.64 -1.71 20.56
N GLY A 57 16.97 -2.88 20.01
CA GLY A 57 18.11 -3.70 20.47
C GLY A 57 19.47 -3.08 20.17
N THR A 58 19.62 -2.37 19.05
CA THR A 58 20.88 -1.73 18.65
C THR A 58 21.11 -0.38 19.33
N SER A 59 20.06 0.27 19.86
CA SER A 59 20.16 1.53 20.60
C SER A 59 21.07 1.44 21.84
N MET A 60 21.20 0.24 22.42
CA MET A 60 22.04 -0.02 23.59
C MET A 60 23.53 -0.22 23.28
N LYS A 61 23.92 -0.35 21.99
CA LYS A 61 25.30 -0.60 21.55
C LYS A 61 25.91 0.61 20.83
N HIS A 62 26.12 1.70 21.55
CA HIS A 62 26.88 2.84 21.05
C HIS A 62 28.39 2.50 21.02
N PRO A 63 29.16 2.80 19.94
CA PRO A 63 28.87 3.67 18.78
C PRO A 63 28.47 2.96 17.48
N ASN A 64 28.54 1.63 17.40
CA ASN A 64 28.37 0.87 16.14
C ASN A 64 26.93 0.41 15.84
N GLY A 65 25.97 0.64 16.74
CA GLY A 65 24.59 0.16 16.63
C GLY A 65 23.88 0.57 15.32
N TRP A 66 24.10 1.80 14.84
CA TRP A 66 23.48 2.27 13.60
C TRP A 66 23.96 1.52 12.35
N ARG A 67 25.23 1.07 12.33
CA ARG A 67 25.78 0.27 11.24
C ARG A 67 25.16 -1.12 11.22
N MET A 68 24.94 -1.70 12.40
CA MET A 68 24.26 -2.99 12.53
C MET A 68 22.80 -2.91 12.08
N SER A 69 22.07 -1.86 12.49
CA SER A 69 20.67 -1.66 12.06
C SER A 69 20.55 -1.58 10.53
N LEU A 70 21.42 -0.80 9.88
CA LEU A 70 21.46 -0.73 8.41
C LEU A 70 21.94 -2.05 7.78
N GLY A 71 22.91 -2.72 8.39
CA GLY A 71 23.43 -4.00 7.89
C GLY A 71 22.40 -5.13 7.92
N PHE A 72 21.51 -5.15 8.91
CA PHE A 72 20.44 -6.15 8.99
C PHE A 72 19.44 -6.06 7.83
N ALA A 73 19.32 -4.92 7.16
CA ALA A 73 18.51 -4.78 5.95
C ALA A 73 19.05 -5.62 4.77
N ALA A 74 20.32 -6.03 4.80
CA ALA A 74 20.88 -6.92 3.79
C ALA A 74 20.33 -8.35 3.86
N ILE A 75 19.87 -8.80 5.04
CA ILE A 75 19.37 -10.18 5.22
C ILE A 75 18.12 -10.44 4.36
N PRO A 76 17.04 -9.63 4.45
CA PRO A 76 15.89 -9.79 3.55
C PRO A 76 16.25 -9.65 2.07
N ALA A 77 17.21 -8.79 1.73
CA ALA A 77 17.64 -8.60 0.35
C ALA A 77 18.33 -9.86 -0.22
N VAL A 78 19.18 -10.53 0.57
CA VAL A 78 19.81 -11.80 0.17
C VAL A 78 18.77 -12.92 0.03
N ILE A 79 17.79 -12.98 0.94
CA ILE A 79 16.68 -13.94 0.85
C ILE A 79 15.89 -13.73 -0.44
N LEU A 80 15.55 -12.48 -0.77
CA LEU A 80 14.85 -12.15 -2.02
C LEU A 80 15.70 -12.50 -3.25
N PHE A 81 17.00 -12.22 -3.22
CA PHE A 81 17.93 -12.54 -4.31
C PHE A 81 18.02 -14.05 -4.56
N ILE A 82 18.22 -14.85 -3.51
CA ILE A 82 18.24 -16.31 -3.61
C ILE A 82 16.86 -16.84 -4.03
N GLY A 83 15.78 -16.29 -3.47
CA GLY A 83 14.41 -16.65 -3.80
C GLY A 83 14.08 -16.43 -5.28
N SER A 84 14.62 -15.37 -5.89
CA SER A 84 14.38 -15.07 -7.30
C SER A 84 14.87 -16.15 -8.27
N PHE A 85 15.89 -16.95 -7.90
CA PHE A 85 16.34 -18.08 -8.71
C PHE A 85 15.43 -19.31 -8.64
N VAL A 86 14.59 -19.40 -7.59
CA VAL A 86 13.69 -20.54 -7.36
C VAL A 86 12.28 -20.27 -7.87
N ILE A 87 11.88 -18.99 -7.93
CA ILE A 87 10.56 -18.56 -8.38
C ILE A 87 10.42 -18.78 -9.89
N THR A 88 9.32 -19.39 -10.31
CA THR A 88 8.94 -19.51 -11.72
C THR A 88 8.26 -18.23 -12.21
N ASP A 89 8.53 -17.83 -13.45
CA ASP A 89 7.87 -16.69 -14.11
C ASP A 89 6.33 -16.86 -14.16
N THR A 90 5.60 -15.74 -14.30
CA THR A 90 4.13 -15.78 -14.37
C THR A 90 3.66 -16.41 -15.69
N PRO A 91 2.55 -17.19 -15.67
CA PRO A 91 2.04 -17.83 -16.88
C PRO A 91 1.65 -16.81 -17.96
N THR A 92 1.10 -15.67 -17.56
CA THR A 92 0.82 -14.49 -18.40
C THR A 92 2.07 -13.96 -19.08
N SER A 93 3.19 -13.77 -18.36
CA SER A 93 4.44 -13.28 -18.97
C SER A 93 5.06 -14.32 -19.91
N LEU A 94 4.98 -15.61 -19.60
CA LEU A 94 5.49 -16.69 -20.46
C LEU A 94 4.74 -16.77 -21.80
N VAL A 95 3.40 -16.71 -21.76
CA VAL A 95 2.55 -16.69 -22.98
C VAL A 95 2.80 -15.41 -23.79
N GLU A 96 2.98 -14.27 -23.11
CA GLU A 96 3.30 -13.01 -23.77
C GLU A 96 4.64 -13.04 -24.51
N ARG A 97 5.65 -13.72 -23.95
CA ARG A 97 6.97 -13.93 -24.56
C ARG A 97 6.99 -15.00 -25.66
N GLY A 98 5.88 -15.71 -25.87
CA GLY A 98 5.76 -16.76 -26.90
C GLY A 98 6.07 -18.19 -26.43
N ASN A 99 6.29 -18.40 -25.13
CA ASN A 99 6.54 -19.72 -24.55
C ASN A 99 5.24 -20.35 -24.02
N GLU A 100 4.34 -20.70 -24.93
CA GLU A 100 2.99 -21.19 -24.63
C GLU A 100 2.99 -22.51 -23.82
N GLU A 101 3.81 -23.49 -24.21
CA GLU A 101 3.89 -24.78 -23.50
C GLU A 101 4.39 -24.63 -22.05
N GLN A 102 5.38 -23.75 -21.83
CA GLN A 102 5.88 -23.45 -20.49
C GLN A 102 4.85 -22.67 -19.66
N GLY A 103 4.09 -21.76 -20.28
CA GLY A 103 2.99 -21.05 -19.63
C GLY A 103 1.92 -22.01 -19.13
N LYS A 104 1.50 -22.98 -19.96
CA LYS A 104 0.52 -24.01 -19.58
C LYS A 104 1.04 -24.92 -18.46
N SER A 105 2.28 -25.40 -18.55
CA SER A 105 2.90 -26.25 -17.52
C SER A 105 3.02 -25.51 -16.17
N THR A 106 3.41 -24.23 -16.21
CA THR A 106 3.53 -23.39 -15.01
C THR A 106 2.18 -23.13 -14.38
N LEU A 107 1.14 -22.89 -15.21
CA LEU A 107 -0.22 -22.71 -14.73
C LEU A 107 -0.77 -23.98 -14.05
N MET A 108 -0.53 -25.16 -14.63
CA MET A 108 -0.87 -26.45 -14.00
C MET A 108 -0.14 -26.64 -12.68
N LYS A 109 1.15 -26.26 -12.60
CA LYS A 109 1.95 -26.35 -11.37
C LYS A 109 1.44 -25.42 -10.27
N ILE A 110 1.04 -24.19 -10.61
CA ILE A 110 0.52 -23.19 -9.66
C ILE A 110 -0.87 -23.58 -9.17
N ARG A 111 -1.76 -24.04 -10.06
CA ARG A 111 -3.14 -24.41 -9.71
C ARG A 111 -3.23 -25.78 -9.05
N GLY A 112 -2.28 -26.67 -9.31
CA GLY A 112 -2.27 -28.05 -8.79
C GLY A 112 -3.33 -28.95 -9.42
N VAL A 113 -3.93 -28.53 -10.54
CA VAL A 113 -4.99 -29.25 -11.25
C VAL A 113 -4.61 -29.32 -12.73
N SER A 114 -4.98 -30.40 -13.41
CA SER A 114 -4.76 -30.62 -14.84
C SER A 114 -5.81 -29.95 -15.73
N ASP A 115 -7.01 -29.67 -15.21
CA ASP A 115 -8.09 -29.00 -15.93
C ASP A 115 -7.98 -27.46 -15.79
N VAL A 116 -7.04 -26.89 -16.54
CA VAL A 116 -6.81 -25.44 -16.58
C VAL A 116 -7.04 -24.85 -17.97
N GLU A 117 -7.67 -25.62 -18.86
CA GLU A 117 -7.81 -25.25 -20.27
C GLU A 117 -8.66 -24.00 -20.48
N ALA A 118 -9.69 -23.81 -19.64
CA ALA A 118 -10.56 -22.64 -19.68
C ALA A 118 -9.82 -21.35 -19.30
N GLU A 119 -9.12 -21.35 -18.15
CA GLU A 119 -8.32 -20.21 -17.69
C GLU A 119 -7.14 -19.95 -18.64
N TYR A 120 -6.51 -21.00 -19.19
CA TYR A 120 -5.45 -20.86 -20.18
C TYR A 120 -5.94 -20.20 -21.47
N LYS A 121 -7.14 -20.56 -21.96
CA LYS A 121 -7.77 -19.91 -23.12
C LYS A 121 -8.06 -18.43 -22.88
N GLU A 122 -8.54 -18.08 -21.69
CA GLU A 122 -8.77 -16.68 -21.32
C GLU A 122 -7.45 -15.88 -21.34
N ILE A 123 -6.39 -16.42 -20.72
CA ILE A 123 -5.06 -15.80 -20.72
C ILE A 123 -4.53 -15.65 -22.15
N MET A 124 -4.66 -16.67 -23.00
CA MET A 124 -4.23 -16.61 -24.40
C MET A 124 -4.96 -15.52 -25.18
N ALA A 125 -6.29 -15.44 -25.07
CA ALA A 125 -7.08 -14.44 -25.77
C ALA A 125 -6.68 -13.02 -25.32
N ALA A 126 -6.44 -12.85 -24.03
CA ALA A 126 -6.03 -11.58 -23.46
C ALA A 126 -4.59 -11.19 -23.86
N CYS A 127 -3.68 -12.17 -23.99
CA CYS A 127 -2.34 -11.96 -24.54
C CYS A 127 -2.34 -11.65 -26.05
N GLU A 128 -3.23 -12.25 -26.84
CA GLU A 128 -3.38 -11.94 -28.27
C GLU A 128 -3.89 -10.52 -28.49
N GLN A 129 -4.92 -10.12 -27.74
CA GLN A 129 -5.40 -8.73 -27.71
C GLN A 129 -4.23 -7.79 -27.37
N ALA A 130 -3.45 -8.15 -26.34
CA ALA A 130 -2.33 -7.33 -25.93
C ALA A 130 -1.21 -7.20 -26.97
N LYS A 131 -0.92 -8.27 -27.72
CA LYS A 131 0.06 -8.26 -28.82
C LYS A 131 -0.37 -7.33 -29.95
N GLN A 132 -1.67 -7.24 -30.27
CA GLN A 132 -2.17 -6.36 -31.33
C GLN A 132 -2.03 -4.87 -31.02
N VAL A 133 -2.02 -4.49 -29.73
CA VAL A 133 -1.99 -3.08 -29.30
C VAL A 133 -0.58 -2.59 -28.93
N LYS A 134 0.41 -3.49 -28.80
CA LYS A 134 1.76 -3.24 -28.27
C LYS A 134 2.61 -2.17 -28.97
N GLN A 135 2.22 -1.65 -30.12
CA GLN A 135 3.11 -0.81 -30.94
C GLN A 135 3.44 0.56 -30.32
N HIS A 136 2.69 1.05 -29.32
CA HIS A 136 3.07 2.25 -28.51
C HIS A 136 2.48 2.27 -27.07
N SER A 137 3.13 1.57 -26.11
CA SER A 137 2.70 1.47 -24.70
C SER A 137 2.37 2.81 -24.01
N LEU A 138 3.20 3.85 -24.17
CA LEU A 138 2.96 5.17 -23.56
C LEU A 138 1.81 5.95 -24.20
N LYS A 139 1.61 5.83 -25.52
CA LYS A 139 0.47 6.48 -26.20
C LYS A 139 -0.84 5.75 -25.92
N ASN A 140 -0.77 4.45 -25.66
CA ASN A 140 -1.94 3.63 -25.30
C ASN A 140 -2.48 3.95 -23.91
N LEU A 141 -1.63 4.37 -22.96
CA LEU A 141 -2.07 4.85 -21.65
C LEU A 141 -2.96 6.10 -21.71
N LEU A 142 -2.79 6.93 -22.75
CA LEU A 142 -3.60 8.13 -23.00
C LEU A 142 -4.90 7.83 -23.77
N LYS A 143 -5.17 6.57 -24.13
CA LYS A 143 -6.43 6.20 -24.78
C LYS A 143 -7.58 6.33 -23.78
N PRO A 144 -8.76 6.79 -24.21
CA PRO A 144 -9.95 6.97 -23.35
C PRO A 144 -10.26 5.75 -22.48
N ALA A 145 -10.09 4.54 -23.01
CA ALA A 145 -10.32 3.28 -22.31
C ALA A 145 -9.31 2.96 -21.19
N SER A 146 -8.10 3.53 -21.22
CA SER A 146 -7.06 3.31 -20.20
C SER A 146 -6.98 4.44 -19.17
N ILE A 147 -7.66 5.56 -19.40
CA ILE A 147 -7.68 6.72 -18.49
C ILE A 147 -8.33 6.38 -17.13
N PRO A 148 -9.47 5.68 -17.05
CA PRO A 148 -10.13 5.45 -15.77
C PRO A 148 -9.30 4.59 -14.80
N PRO A 149 -8.70 3.44 -15.22
CA PRO A 149 -7.76 2.71 -14.38
C PRO A 149 -6.55 3.53 -13.96
N LEU A 150 -5.99 4.34 -14.86
CA LEU A 150 -4.84 5.19 -14.59
C LEU A 150 -5.16 6.25 -13.55
N VAL A 151 -6.27 6.97 -13.71
CA VAL A 151 -6.70 8.02 -12.78
C VAL A 151 -7.01 7.43 -11.41
N ILE A 152 -7.74 6.32 -11.32
CA ILE A 152 -8.00 5.66 -10.04
C ILE A 152 -6.70 5.18 -9.40
N GLY A 153 -5.81 4.54 -10.17
CA GLY A 153 -4.53 4.04 -9.66
C GLY A 153 -3.65 5.15 -9.09
N VAL A 154 -3.50 6.25 -9.83
CA VAL A 154 -2.72 7.42 -9.42
C VAL A 154 -3.35 8.11 -8.21
N LEU A 155 -4.66 8.39 -8.25
CA LEU A 155 -5.35 9.08 -7.17
C LEU A 155 -5.37 8.26 -5.88
N LEU A 156 -5.55 6.94 -5.95
CA LEU A 156 -5.46 6.08 -4.77
C LEU A 156 -4.08 6.16 -4.12
N GLN A 157 -3.01 6.20 -4.91
CA GLN A 157 -1.66 6.32 -4.38
C GLN A 157 -1.38 7.71 -3.77
N ILE A 158 -1.92 8.76 -4.37
CA ILE A 158 -1.89 10.11 -3.79
C ILE A 158 -2.65 10.10 -2.46
N PHE A 159 -3.90 9.64 -2.45
CA PHE A 159 -4.72 9.61 -1.25
C PHE A 159 -4.13 8.75 -0.14
N GLN A 160 -3.48 7.63 -0.47
CA GLN A 160 -2.77 6.81 0.51
C GLN A 160 -1.73 7.63 1.28
N GLN A 161 -0.98 8.51 0.61
CA GLN A 161 0.01 9.40 1.26
C GLN A 161 -0.67 10.56 2.01
N PHE A 162 -1.70 11.16 1.42
CA PHE A 162 -2.49 12.23 2.04
C PHE A 162 -3.34 11.77 3.23
N THR A 163 -3.43 10.47 3.51
CA THR A 163 -3.97 9.99 4.80
C THR A 163 -3.20 10.54 6.01
N GLY A 164 -1.92 10.89 5.82
CA GLY A 164 -1.03 11.31 6.90
C GLY A 164 -0.39 10.15 7.66
N ILE A 165 -0.38 8.92 7.12
CA ILE A 165 0.17 7.76 7.83
C ILE A 165 1.66 7.94 8.15
N ASN A 166 2.48 8.41 7.20
CA ASN A 166 3.91 8.63 7.42
C ASN A 166 4.14 9.73 8.47
N ALA A 167 3.34 10.79 8.40
CA ALA A 167 3.32 11.86 9.39
C ALA A 167 3.06 11.33 10.81
N ILE A 168 2.01 10.52 10.97
CA ILE A 168 1.63 9.94 12.26
C ILE A 168 2.67 8.93 12.73
N MET A 169 3.21 8.09 11.85
CA MET A 169 4.22 7.08 12.19
C MET A 169 5.55 7.73 12.64
N PHE A 170 5.99 8.80 12.00
CA PHE A 170 7.21 9.52 12.39
C PHE A 170 7.02 10.38 13.64
N TYR A 171 5.82 10.91 13.85
CA TYR A 171 5.53 11.80 14.96
C TYR A 171 5.04 11.08 16.21
N ALA A 172 4.53 9.84 16.11
CA ALA A 172 4.15 9.05 17.27
C ALA A 172 5.27 8.98 18.34
N PRO A 173 6.54 8.66 18.02
CA PRO A 173 7.63 8.69 19.00
C PRO A 173 7.83 10.07 19.63
N VAL A 174 7.76 11.14 18.84
CA VAL A 174 7.99 12.53 19.27
C VAL A 174 6.86 13.02 20.17
N LEU A 175 5.60 12.73 19.82
CA LEU A 175 4.43 12.95 20.68
C LEU A 175 4.58 12.25 22.02
N PHE A 176 5.02 10.99 22.01
CA PHE A 176 5.17 10.24 23.25
C PHE A 176 6.31 10.79 24.11
N GLN A 177 7.40 11.28 23.51
CA GLN A 177 8.48 11.95 24.24
C GLN A 177 8.03 13.29 24.84
N THR A 178 7.29 14.11 24.09
CA THR A 178 6.78 15.40 24.60
C THR A 178 5.73 15.23 25.69
N MET A 179 5.05 14.09 25.75
CA MET A 179 4.12 13.71 26.83
C MET A 179 4.83 13.19 28.11
N GLY A 180 6.16 13.25 28.19
CA GLY A 180 6.92 12.89 29.39
C GLY A 180 7.23 11.40 29.56
N PHE A 181 6.96 10.57 28.54
CA PHE A 181 7.44 9.19 28.54
C PHE A 181 8.96 9.16 28.29
N LYS A 182 9.71 8.51 29.18
CA LYS A 182 11.17 8.29 29.02
C LYS A 182 11.46 7.70 27.64
N ALA A 183 12.62 8.02 27.04
CA ALA A 183 13.00 7.60 25.68
C ALA A 183 12.75 6.09 25.36
N ASN A 184 12.93 5.21 26.36
CA ASN A 184 12.63 3.78 26.22
C ASN A 184 11.14 3.45 26.02
N ALA A 185 10.25 4.24 26.61
CA ALA A 185 8.80 4.07 26.46
C ALA A 185 8.30 4.59 25.10
N SER A 186 8.96 5.58 24.50
CA SER A 186 8.65 6.05 23.13
C SER A 186 8.89 4.95 22.09
N LEU A 187 10.04 4.26 22.18
CA LEU A 187 10.34 3.09 21.34
C LEU A 187 9.36 1.93 21.58
N LEU A 188 8.97 1.68 22.84
CA LEU A 188 7.99 0.66 23.19
C LEU A 188 6.62 0.94 22.56
N SER A 189 6.20 2.21 22.53
CA SER A 189 4.95 2.60 21.87
C SER A 189 4.99 2.43 20.35
N SER A 190 6.13 2.66 19.69
CA SER A 190 6.30 2.34 18.26
C SER A 190 6.21 0.84 17.97
N ILE A 191 6.71 0.00 18.88
CA ILE A 191 6.55 -1.45 18.81
C ILE A 191 5.06 -1.82 18.94
N ILE A 192 4.33 -1.21 19.88
CA ILE A 192 2.88 -1.43 20.04
C ILE A 192 2.11 -1.03 18.77
N THR A 193 2.41 0.13 18.17
CA THR A 193 1.76 0.55 16.92
C THR A 193 2.11 -0.40 15.77
N GLY A 194 3.34 -0.93 15.73
CA GLY A 194 3.75 -1.97 14.79
C GLY A 194 2.95 -3.27 14.94
N ILE A 195 2.74 -3.74 16.18
CA ILE A 195 1.92 -4.95 16.45
C ILE A 195 0.49 -4.73 15.99
N VAL A 196 -0.11 -3.57 16.31
CA VAL A 196 -1.46 -3.22 15.87
C VAL A 196 -1.53 -3.19 14.36
N ASN A 197 -0.54 -2.62 13.68
CA ASN A 197 -0.47 -2.56 12.22
C ASN A 197 -0.43 -3.96 11.58
N VAL A 198 0.44 -4.85 12.08
CA VAL A 198 0.53 -6.24 11.60
C VAL A 198 -0.78 -6.99 11.87
N GLY A 199 -1.31 -6.92 13.10
CA GLY A 199 -2.56 -7.59 13.47
C GLY A 199 -3.75 -7.12 12.63
N SER A 200 -3.83 -5.82 12.35
CA SER A 200 -4.88 -5.24 11.51
C SER A 200 -4.76 -5.66 10.05
N THR A 201 -3.53 -5.89 9.56
CA THR A 201 -3.32 -6.37 8.19
C THR A 201 -3.84 -7.80 8.02
N PHE A 202 -3.72 -8.66 9.03
CA PHE A 202 -4.37 -10.00 9.01
C PHE A 202 -5.89 -9.90 8.90
N VAL A 203 -6.50 -8.95 9.60
CA VAL A 203 -7.95 -8.70 9.49
C VAL A 203 -8.31 -8.28 8.06
N SER A 204 -7.46 -7.48 7.40
CA SER A 204 -7.64 -7.11 5.98
C SER A 204 -7.66 -8.32 5.05
N ILE A 205 -6.73 -9.26 5.22
CA ILE A 205 -6.63 -10.46 4.38
C ILE A 205 -7.94 -11.25 4.43
N TYR A 206 -8.55 -11.37 5.60
CA TYR A 206 -9.82 -12.09 5.76
C TYR A 206 -11.02 -11.29 5.25
N LEU A 207 -11.07 -9.98 5.49
CA LEU A 207 -12.22 -9.15 5.16
C LEU A 207 -12.28 -8.73 3.68
N VAL A 208 -11.15 -8.61 2.98
CA VAL A 208 -11.10 -8.04 1.62
C VAL A 208 -11.95 -8.83 0.63
N ASP A 209 -11.90 -10.15 0.71
CA ASP A 209 -12.63 -11.03 -0.19
C ASP A 209 -14.05 -11.33 0.33
N LYS A 210 -14.37 -11.02 1.60
CA LYS A 210 -15.72 -11.19 2.15
C LYS A 210 -16.58 -9.93 2.00
N VAL A 211 -16.08 -8.78 2.41
CA VAL A 211 -16.83 -7.51 2.50
C VAL A 211 -16.77 -6.71 1.19
N GLY A 212 -15.67 -6.82 0.44
CA GLY A 212 -15.42 -6.02 -0.77
C GLY A 212 -14.52 -4.81 -0.49
N ARG A 213 -13.87 -4.30 -1.54
CA ARG A 213 -12.81 -3.27 -1.44
C ARG A 213 -13.40 -1.90 -1.14
N ARG A 214 -14.52 -1.53 -1.78
CA ARG A 214 -15.13 -0.20 -1.65
C ARG A 214 -15.68 0.04 -0.23
N LYS A 215 -16.36 -0.97 0.34
CA LYS A 215 -16.93 -0.88 1.69
C LYS A 215 -15.85 -0.74 2.77
N LEU A 216 -14.73 -1.44 2.62
CA LEU A 216 -13.59 -1.33 3.55
C LEU A 216 -12.94 0.06 3.51
N LEU A 217 -12.77 0.64 2.32
CA LEU A 217 -12.24 2.01 2.19
C LEU A 217 -13.17 3.05 2.83
N LEU A 218 -14.48 2.96 2.60
CA LEU A 218 -15.44 3.90 3.18
C LEU A 218 -15.52 3.80 4.71
N GLN A 219 -15.59 2.57 5.24
CA GLN A 219 -15.58 2.34 6.69
C GLN A 219 -14.33 2.93 7.32
N ALA A 220 -13.17 2.73 6.68
CA ALA A 220 -11.92 3.25 7.20
C ALA A 220 -11.84 4.78 7.14
N CYS A 221 -12.37 5.42 6.09
CA CYS A 221 -12.45 6.88 6.04
C CYS A 221 -13.21 7.44 7.25
N CYS A 222 -14.36 6.84 7.61
CA CYS A 222 -15.12 7.26 8.78
C CYS A 222 -14.32 7.11 10.09
N GLN A 223 -13.69 5.96 10.30
CA GLN A 223 -12.92 5.69 11.51
C GLN A 223 -11.66 6.56 11.62
N MET A 224 -10.94 6.77 10.51
CA MET A 224 -9.77 7.63 10.46
C MET A 224 -10.15 9.09 10.70
N LEU A 225 -11.27 9.56 10.15
CA LEU A 225 -11.78 10.91 10.35
C LEU A 225 -12.11 11.17 11.83
N ILE A 226 -12.86 10.27 12.46
CA ILE A 226 -13.20 10.39 13.89
C ILE A 226 -11.93 10.42 14.74
N SER A 227 -10.98 9.53 14.45
CA SER A 227 -9.72 9.43 15.21
C SER A 227 -8.86 10.69 15.04
N GLN A 228 -8.70 11.21 13.83
CA GLN A 228 -7.91 12.42 13.58
C GLN A 228 -8.54 13.68 14.16
N LEU A 229 -9.87 13.83 14.06
CA LEU A 229 -10.58 14.95 14.67
C LEU A 229 -10.45 14.91 16.20
N ALA A 230 -10.59 13.73 16.81
CA ALA A 230 -10.42 13.56 18.26
C ALA A 230 -8.99 13.90 18.70
N ILE A 231 -7.96 13.41 17.99
CA ILE A 231 -6.57 13.73 18.29
C ILE A 231 -6.30 15.24 18.15
N GLY A 232 -6.78 15.84 17.06
CA GLY A 232 -6.64 17.29 16.81
C GLY A 232 -7.30 18.14 17.91
N ALA A 233 -8.53 17.80 18.31
CA ALA A 233 -9.26 18.50 19.36
C ALA A 233 -8.57 18.40 20.73
N ILE A 234 -8.10 17.19 21.10
CA ILE A 234 -7.37 16.97 22.36
C ILE A 234 -6.05 17.75 22.36
N LEU A 235 -5.31 17.77 21.25
CA LEU A 235 -4.04 18.48 21.17
C LEU A 235 -4.21 20.00 21.20
N VAL A 236 -5.25 20.57 20.58
CA VAL A 236 -5.52 22.03 20.64
C VAL A 236 -5.86 22.47 22.07
N THR A 237 -6.72 21.71 22.75
CA THR A 237 -7.22 22.03 24.10
C THR A 237 -6.17 21.76 25.18
N SER A 238 -5.50 20.61 25.14
CA SER A 238 -4.61 20.16 26.22
C SER A 238 -3.19 20.73 26.13
N LEU A 239 -2.71 21.10 24.93
CA LEU A 239 -1.35 21.65 24.77
C LEU A 239 -1.28 23.14 25.11
N SER A 240 -2.40 23.86 25.05
CA SER A 240 -2.47 25.31 25.28
C SER A 240 -2.49 25.69 26.77
N GLU A 241 -2.98 24.83 27.66
CA GLU A 241 -3.27 25.23 29.05
C GLU A 241 -2.22 24.83 30.10
N THR A 242 -1.44 23.75 29.90
CA THR A 242 -0.71 23.16 31.06
C THR A 242 0.74 22.76 30.79
N GLY A 243 1.24 22.82 29.55
CA GLY A 243 2.61 22.41 29.21
C GLY A 243 2.97 20.94 29.57
N THR A 244 2.03 20.18 30.11
CA THR A 244 2.16 18.78 30.54
C THR A 244 0.82 18.08 30.31
N LEU A 245 0.84 16.99 29.54
CA LEU A 245 -0.35 16.17 29.35
C LEU A 245 -0.56 15.29 30.58
N ASN A 246 -1.80 15.27 31.09
CA ASN A 246 -2.19 14.32 32.12
C ASN A 246 -2.01 12.88 31.60
N ARG A 247 -1.49 11.96 32.43
CA ARG A 247 -1.08 10.60 32.00
C ARG A 247 -2.24 9.81 31.34
N THR A 248 -3.46 10.07 31.80
CA THR A 248 -4.70 9.49 31.26
C THR A 248 -5.01 10.01 29.85
N LEU A 249 -4.86 11.32 29.61
CA LEU A 249 -5.06 11.91 28.28
C LEU A 249 -4.01 11.42 27.28
N ALA A 250 -2.77 11.23 27.72
CA ALA A 250 -1.73 10.66 26.87
C ALA A 250 -2.06 9.22 26.44
N ALA A 251 -2.57 8.39 27.37
CA ALA A 251 -3.03 7.05 27.04
C ALA A 251 -4.21 7.04 26.04
N VAL A 252 -5.14 8.00 26.17
CA VAL A 252 -6.25 8.17 25.21
C VAL A 252 -5.73 8.54 23.82
N VAL A 253 -4.75 9.46 23.72
CA VAL A 253 -4.14 9.83 22.43
C VAL A 253 -3.44 8.63 21.79
N VAL A 254 -2.71 7.82 22.57
CA VAL A 254 -2.10 6.58 22.08
C VAL A 254 -3.16 5.63 21.51
N LEU A 255 -4.26 5.43 22.23
CA LEU A 255 -5.36 4.55 21.79
C LEU A 255 -5.98 5.06 20.48
N LEU A 256 -6.19 6.37 20.35
CA LEU A 256 -6.69 6.99 19.13
C LEU A 256 -5.72 6.84 17.95
N VAL A 257 -4.40 7.00 18.18
CA VAL A 257 -3.37 6.76 17.17
C VAL A 257 -3.37 5.29 16.74
N CYS A 258 -3.45 4.35 17.68
CA CYS A 258 -3.56 2.93 17.38
C CYS A 258 -4.84 2.61 16.58
N THR A 259 -5.97 3.26 16.91
CA THR A 259 -7.24 3.10 16.19
C THR A 259 -7.16 3.65 14.77
N TYR A 260 -6.46 4.77 14.58
CA TYR A 260 -6.15 5.33 13.27
C TYR A 260 -5.26 4.38 12.45
N VAL A 261 -4.15 3.89 13.03
CA VAL A 261 -3.21 2.98 12.36
C VAL A 261 -3.91 1.68 11.98
N MET A 262 -4.74 1.12 12.88
CA MET A 262 -5.56 -0.06 12.58
C MET A 262 -6.48 0.17 11.38
N SER A 263 -7.14 1.33 11.34
CA SER A 263 -8.04 1.68 10.25
C SER A 263 -7.31 1.83 8.91
N PHE A 264 -6.11 2.40 8.91
CA PHE A 264 -5.29 2.50 7.71
C PHE A 264 -4.80 1.10 7.26
N ALA A 265 -4.32 0.30 8.20
CA ALA A 265 -3.69 -0.99 7.97
C ALA A 265 -4.64 -2.02 7.34
N TRP A 266 -5.93 -1.98 7.64
CA TRP A 266 -6.89 -2.90 7.03
C TRP A 266 -7.53 -2.41 5.73
N SER A 267 -7.23 -1.18 5.30
CA SER A 267 -7.90 -0.50 4.18
C SER A 267 -6.90 0.11 3.20
N TRP A 268 -6.60 1.41 3.29
CA TRP A 268 -5.77 2.19 2.39
C TRP A 268 -4.35 1.64 2.24
N GLY A 269 -3.77 1.03 3.28
CA GLY A 269 -2.49 0.35 3.18
C GLY A 269 -2.52 -0.75 2.11
N PRO A 270 -3.26 -1.85 2.34
CA PRO A 270 -3.32 -2.97 1.40
C PRO A 270 -4.06 -2.64 0.09
N LEU A 271 -5.18 -1.93 0.17
CA LEU A 271 -6.04 -1.64 -0.98
C LEU A 271 -5.39 -0.64 -1.95
N GLY A 272 -4.46 0.19 -1.46
CA GLY A 272 -3.67 1.10 -2.30
C GLY A 272 -2.77 0.37 -3.30
N TRP A 273 -2.34 -0.86 -3.00
CA TRP A 273 -1.56 -1.69 -3.92
C TRP A 273 -2.45 -2.69 -4.69
N LEU A 274 -3.47 -3.24 -4.03
CA LEU A 274 -4.38 -4.21 -4.62
C LEU A 274 -5.17 -3.60 -5.78
N ILE A 275 -5.85 -2.48 -5.56
CA ILE A 275 -6.79 -1.94 -6.56
C ILE A 275 -6.08 -1.56 -7.85
N PRO A 276 -4.94 -0.82 -7.84
CA PRO A 276 -4.24 -0.54 -9.09
C PRO A 276 -3.78 -1.83 -9.78
N SER A 277 -3.37 -2.87 -9.05
CA SER A 277 -2.98 -4.14 -9.67
C SER A 277 -4.15 -4.91 -10.32
N GLU A 278 -5.39 -4.70 -9.85
CA GLU A 278 -6.60 -5.36 -10.37
C GLU A 278 -7.28 -4.57 -11.51
N THR A 279 -7.07 -3.26 -11.60
CA THR A 279 -7.84 -2.39 -12.51
C THR A 279 -7.21 -2.18 -13.88
N PHE A 280 -5.89 -2.33 -14.01
CA PHE A 280 -5.21 -2.09 -15.29
C PHE A 280 -5.36 -3.26 -16.29
N PRO A 281 -5.70 -2.98 -17.55
CA PRO A 281 -5.72 -4.00 -18.60
C PRO A 281 -4.30 -4.50 -18.87
N LEU A 282 -4.15 -5.77 -19.29
CA LEU A 282 -2.85 -6.44 -19.46
C LEU A 282 -1.82 -5.60 -20.23
N GLU A 283 -2.25 -4.98 -21.33
CA GLU A 283 -1.42 -4.15 -22.21
C GLU A 283 -0.70 -3.00 -21.52
N THR A 284 -1.41 -2.32 -20.61
CA THR A 284 -0.93 -1.10 -19.97
C THR A 284 -0.64 -1.31 -18.49
N ARG A 285 -0.82 -2.53 -17.98
CA ARG A 285 -0.68 -2.87 -16.55
C ARG A 285 0.69 -2.52 -16.00
N THR A 286 1.76 -3.02 -16.60
CA THR A 286 3.12 -2.76 -16.11
C THR A 286 3.41 -1.26 -16.09
N THR A 287 3.12 -0.57 -17.19
CA THR A 287 3.42 0.87 -17.32
C THR A 287 2.51 1.74 -16.42
N GLY A 288 1.23 1.41 -16.31
CA GLY A 288 0.26 2.10 -15.47
C GLY A 288 0.53 1.90 -13.98
N PHE A 289 0.91 0.68 -13.59
CA PHE A 289 1.31 0.38 -12.22
C PHE A 289 2.63 1.06 -11.85
N ALA A 290 3.62 1.08 -12.76
CA ALA A 290 4.86 1.85 -12.58
C ALA A 290 4.59 3.34 -12.33
N PHE A 291 3.64 3.94 -13.06
CA PHE A 291 3.23 5.33 -12.86
C PHE A 291 2.55 5.54 -11.50
N ALA A 292 1.72 4.59 -11.06
CA ALA A 292 1.10 4.59 -9.74
C ALA A 292 2.16 4.49 -8.62
N VAL A 293 3.12 3.56 -8.72
CA VAL A 293 4.23 3.40 -7.75
C VAL A 293 5.11 4.66 -7.72
N SER A 294 5.45 5.21 -8.89
CA SER A 294 6.24 6.44 -9.00
C SER A 294 5.52 7.62 -8.34
N THR A 295 4.21 7.73 -8.54
CA THR A 295 3.39 8.74 -7.87
C THR A 295 3.39 8.53 -6.36
N ASN A 296 3.23 7.29 -5.88
CA ASN A 296 3.29 6.96 -4.46
C ASN A 296 4.61 7.46 -3.84
N MET A 297 5.75 7.08 -4.43
CA MET A 297 7.09 7.46 -3.94
C MET A 297 7.32 8.97 -3.98
N LEU A 298 6.86 9.65 -5.05
CA LEU A 298 6.96 11.10 -5.19
C LEU A 298 6.20 11.81 -4.07
N PHE A 299 4.95 11.44 -3.83
CA PHE A 299 4.15 12.06 -2.77
C PHE A 299 4.63 11.67 -1.37
N THR A 300 5.17 10.47 -1.17
CA THR A 300 5.89 10.12 0.07
C THR A 300 7.04 11.09 0.32
N SER A 301 7.86 11.37 -0.70
CA SER A 301 8.99 12.31 -0.58
C SER A 301 8.52 13.74 -0.31
N ILE A 302 7.50 14.22 -1.03
CA ILE A 302 6.95 15.57 -0.87
C ILE A 302 6.39 15.73 0.55
N ILE A 303 5.55 14.80 1.01
CA ILE A 303 4.99 14.87 2.36
C ILE A 303 6.11 14.78 3.40
N ALA A 304 7.06 13.85 3.27
CA ALA A 304 8.16 13.73 4.22
C ALA A 304 8.99 15.02 4.36
N GLN A 305 9.22 15.74 3.26
CA GLN A 305 9.96 17.01 3.28
C GLN A 305 9.13 18.17 3.85
N LEU A 306 7.87 18.31 3.44
CA LEU A 306 7.00 19.39 3.88
C LEU A 306 6.51 19.19 5.32
N PHE A 307 6.48 17.96 5.81
CA PHE A 307 5.88 17.61 7.09
C PHE A 307 6.53 18.32 8.28
N LEU A 308 7.87 18.42 8.31
CA LEU A 308 8.58 19.14 9.38
C LEU A 308 8.16 20.62 9.43
N THR A 309 8.10 21.29 8.27
CA THR A 309 7.66 22.68 8.17
C THR A 309 6.19 22.84 8.59
N MET A 310 5.32 21.93 8.14
CA MET A 310 3.90 21.91 8.52
C MET A 310 3.72 21.66 10.03
N LEU A 311 4.53 20.79 10.64
CA LEU A 311 4.51 20.56 12.09
C LEU A 311 4.92 21.79 12.88
N CYS A 312 6.01 22.46 12.48
CA CYS A 312 6.51 23.63 13.19
C CYS A 312 5.53 24.82 13.12
N THR A 313 4.83 24.97 11.99
CA THR A 313 3.90 26.08 11.74
C THR A 313 2.48 25.79 12.22
N MET A 314 1.92 24.63 11.88
CA MET A 314 0.52 24.29 12.13
C MET A 314 0.31 23.49 13.42
N LYS A 315 1.36 22.91 14.03
CA LYS A 315 1.28 22.11 15.27
C LYS A 315 0.10 21.13 15.26
N ALA A 316 -0.93 21.36 16.08
CA ALA A 316 -2.12 20.52 16.17
C ALA A 316 -3.09 20.65 14.98
N TYR A 317 -3.06 21.77 14.25
CA TYR A 317 -3.90 22.00 13.06
C TYR A 317 -3.59 21.06 11.89
N ILE A 318 -2.44 20.39 11.92
CA ILE A 318 -2.06 19.40 10.90
C ILE A 318 -3.01 18.20 10.85
N PHE A 319 -3.58 17.80 11.99
CA PHE A 319 -4.54 16.70 12.05
C PHE A 319 -5.88 17.10 11.42
N PHE A 320 -6.28 18.37 11.55
CA PHE A 320 -7.45 18.90 10.86
C PHE A 320 -7.24 18.96 9.34
N PHE A 321 -6.03 19.36 8.90
CA PHE A 321 -5.67 19.32 7.48
C PHE A 321 -5.80 17.92 6.87
N PHE A 322 -5.25 16.90 7.54
CA PHE A 322 -5.41 15.51 7.08
C PHE A 322 -6.86 15.03 7.16
N SER A 323 -7.64 15.44 8.17
CA SER A 323 -9.05 15.08 8.27
C SER A 323 -9.90 15.63 7.11
N GLY A 324 -9.59 16.84 6.62
CA GLY A 324 -10.22 17.40 5.43
C GLY A 324 -9.94 16.57 4.18
N TRP A 325 -8.70 16.10 4.01
CA TRP A 325 -8.37 15.17 2.94
C TRP A 325 -9.05 13.81 3.08
N ILE A 326 -9.29 13.32 4.31
CA ILE A 326 -10.07 12.09 4.55
C ILE A 326 -11.51 12.22 4.04
N VAL A 327 -12.13 13.39 4.17
CA VAL A 327 -13.47 13.62 3.57
C VAL A 327 -13.40 13.56 2.06
N VAL A 328 -12.42 14.24 1.45
CA VAL A 328 -12.25 14.28 -0.01
C VAL A 328 -12.01 12.87 -0.58
N MET A 329 -11.13 12.08 0.05
CA MET A 329 -10.87 10.70 -0.38
C MET A 329 -12.12 9.80 -0.19
N GLY A 330 -12.89 10.01 0.88
CA GLY A 330 -14.13 9.27 1.12
C GLY A 330 -15.19 9.55 0.05
N LEU A 331 -15.36 10.82 -0.34
CA LEU A 331 -16.22 11.22 -1.44
C LEU A 331 -15.73 10.63 -2.78
N PHE A 332 -14.40 10.65 -3.02
CA PHE A 332 -13.83 10.05 -4.22
C PHE A 332 -14.13 8.55 -4.32
N VAL A 333 -13.92 7.79 -3.24
CA VAL A 333 -14.24 6.36 -3.18
C VAL A 333 -15.74 6.12 -3.36
N TYR A 334 -16.59 7.00 -2.83
CA TYR A 334 -18.03 6.88 -3.00
C TYR A 334 -18.48 7.09 -4.44
N PHE A 335 -17.96 8.09 -5.15
CA PHE A 335 -18.44 8.41 -6.50
C PHE A 335 -17.70 7.72 -7.64
N PHE A 336 -16.38 7.53 -7.52
CA PHE A 336 -15.55 7.15 -8.66
C PHE A 336 -15.04 5.71 -8.61
N LEU A 337 -14.99 5.08 -7.43
CA LEU A 337 -14.42 3.75 -7.27
C LEU A 337 -15.50 2.66 -7.43
N PRO A 338 -15.41 1.82 -8.49
CA PRO A 338 -16.26 0.65 -8.60
C PRO A 338 -15.79 -0.49 -7.68
N GLU A 339 -16.68 -1.45 -7.40
CA GLU A 339 -16.29 -2.67 -6.67
C GLU A 339 -15.55 -3.63 -7.60
N THR A 340 -14.34 -4.04 -7.21
CA THR A 340 -13.44 -4.90 -8.02
C THR A 340 -13.50 -6.38 -7.62
N LYS A 341 -14.23 -6.69 -6.54
CA LYS A 341 -14.31 -8.04 -5.97
C LYS A 341 -14.82 -9.08 -6.96
N GLY A 342 -14.05 -10.15 -7.14
CA GLY A 342 -14.47 -11.37 -7.84
C GLY A 342 -14.56 -11.23 -9.37
N VAL A 343 -14.01 -10.16 -9.94
CA VAL A 343 -13.99 -9.95 -11.39
C VAL A 343 -12.66 -10.48 -11.97
N PRO A 344 -12.70 -11.34 -13.01
CA PRO A 344 -11.50 -11.71 -13.76
C PRO A 344 -10.82 -10.45 -14.31
N ILE A 345 -9.49 -10.38 -14.30
CA ILE A 345 -8.76 -9.15 -14.68
C ILE A 345 -9.07 -8.76 -16.14
N ASP A 346 -9.28 -9.77 -16.98
CA ASP A 346 -9.52 -9.60 -18.41
C ASP A 346 -10.95 -9.12 -18.71
N SER A 347 -11.89 -9.31 -17.76
CA SER A 347 -13.28 -8.81 -17.87
C SER A 347 -13.50 -7.46 -17.17
N MET A 348 -12.45 -6.83 -16.63
CA MET A 348 -12.58 -5.62 -15.81
C MET A 348 -13.14 -4.45 -16.61
N VAL A 349 -12.71 -4.30 -17.87
CA VAL A 349 -13.18 -3.26 -18.80
C VAL A 349 -14.67 -3.41 -19.11
N GLU A 350 -15.10 -4.60 -19.49
CA GLU A 350 -16.47 -4.87 -19.94
C GLU A 350 -17.49 -4.90 -18.79
N ARG A 351 -17.14 -5.52 -17.65
CA ARG A 351 -18.10 -5.73 -16.55
C ARG A 351 -18.17 -4.57 -15.58
N VAL A 352 -17.08 -3.82 -15.42
CA VAL A 352 -16.98 -2.80 -14.37
C VAL A 352 -16.98 -1.40 -14.97
N TRP A 353 -16.10 -1.15 -15.94
CA TRP A 353 -15.89 0.20 -16.45
C TRP A 353 -17.00 0.67 -17.41
N MET A 354 -17.47 -0.20 -18.31
CA MET A 354 -18.59 0.11 -19.21
C MET A 354 -19.95 0.25 -18.50
N GLN A 355 -20.11 -0.32 -17.30
CA GLN A 355 -21.33 -0.23 -16.51
C GLN A 355 -21.33 0.96 -15.54
N HIS A 356 -20.19 1.61 -15.32
CA HIS A 356 -20.09 2.68 -14.34
C HIS A 356 -20.71 3.99 -14.87
N PRO A 357 -21.59 4.66 -14.11
CA PRO A 357 -22.35 5.84 -14.58
C PRO A 357 -21.46 7.02 -15.00
N ILE A 358 -20.27 7.16 -14.41
CA ILE A 358 -19.32 8.23 -14.73
C ILE A 358 -18.35 7.83 -15.85
N TRP A 359 -17.89 6.57 -15.86
CA TRP A 359 -16.80 6.14 -16.73
C TRP A 359 -17.28 5.55 -18.06
N LYS A 360 -18.56 5.20 -18.17
CA LYS A 360 -19.19 4.72 -19.42
C LYS A 360 -19.04 5.68 -20.60
N ARG A 361 -18.79 6.97 -20.38
CA ARG A 361 -18.59 7.94 -21.48
C ARG A 361 -17.21 7.86 -22.15
N LEU A 362 -16.26 7.14 -21.55
CA LEU A 362 -14.89 6.99 -22.04
C LEU A 362 -14.62 5.64 -22.73
N PHE A 363 -15.62 4.77 -22.76
CA PHE A 363 -15.65 3.48 -23.48
C PHE A 363 -16.84 3.50 -24.43
#